data_AF-A0A967HDX0-F1
#
_entry.id   AF-A0A967HDX0-F1
#
_cell.length_a   1.000
_cell.length_b   1.000
_cell.length_c   1.000
_cell.angle_alpha   90.00
_cell.angle_beta   90.00
_cell.angle_gamma   90.00
#
_symmetry.space_group_name_H-M   'P 1'
#
loop_
_entity.id
_entity.type
_entity.pdbx_description
1 polymer ?
#
loop_
_entity_poly.entity_id
_entity_poly.type
_entity_poly.pdbx_seq_one_letter_code
_entity_poly.pdbx_strand_id
1 'polypeptide(L)' 'QTLTLWVLEINAGARAFYRDFGFIPDGGTKVDELTTERLVAFRYRIDLKERPER' A
#
# COMPACT_ATOMS: atom_id res chain seq x y z
N GLN A 1 16.40 -2.01 -0.82
CA GLN A 1 15.71 -0.72 -0.68
C GLN A 1 14.24 -0.98 -0.38
N THR A 2 13.56 -0.15 0.41
CA THR A 2 12.17 -0.39 0.80
C THR A 2 11.27 0.71 0.21
N LEU A 3 10.17 0.32 -0.44
CA LEU A 3 9.15 1.25 -0.92
C LEU A 3 7.90 1.15 -0.05
N THR A 4 7.24 2.29 0.14
CA THR A 4 5.96 2.37 0.86
C THR A 4 4.93 3.13 0.04
N LEU A 5 3.66 2.76 0.19
CA LEU A 5 2.53 3.46 -0.41
C LEU A 5 1.31 3.40 0.51
N TRP A 6 0.35 4.30 0.29
CA TRP A 6 -0.91 4.33 1.00
C TRP A 6 -2.04 3.89 0.07
N VAL A 7 -2.86 2.94 0.50
CA VAL A 7 -4.03 2.47 -0.25
C VAL A 7 -5.28 2.71 0.58
N LEU A 8 -6.28 3.34 -0.02
CA LEU A 8 -7.58 3.51 0.61
C LEU A 8 -8.20 2.16 0.98
N GLU A 9 -8.74 2.06 2.18
CA GLU A 9 -9.43 0.88 2.71
C GLU A 9 -10.56 0.43 1.77
N ILE A 10 -11.31 1.41 1.24
CA ILE A 10 -12.45 1.17 0.35
C ILE A 10 -12.04 0.61 -1.02
N ASN A 11 -10.79 0.78 -1.44
CA ASN A 11 -10.32 0.36 -2.75
C ASN A 11 -9.81 -1.09 -2.72
N ALA A 12 -10.74 -2.05 -2.68
CA ALA A 12 -10.43 -3.49 -2.64
C ALA A 12 -9.56 -3.95 -3.82
N GLY A 13 -9.78 -3.41 -5.02
CA GLY A 13 -9.00 -3.75 -6.22
C GLY A 13 -7.53 -3.35 -6.10
N ALA A 14 -7.25 -2.12 -5.67
CA ALA A 14 -5.88 -1.67 -5.44
C ALA A 14 -5.18 -2.49 -4.34
N ARG A 15 -5.89 -2.81 -3.25
CA ARG A 15 -5.34 -3.66 -2.17
C ARG A 15 -4.95 -5.05 -2.67
N ALA A 16 -5.78 -5.66 -3.51
CA ALA A 16 -5.46 -6.95 -4.13
C ALA A 16 -4.26 -6.83 -5.07
N PHE A 17 -4.26 -5.84 -5.97
CA PHE A 17 -3.18 -5.59 -6.91
C PHE A 17 -1.82 -5.44 -6.22
N TYR A 18 -1.73 -4.61 -5.18
CA TYR A 18 -0.46 -4.40 -4.48
C TYR A 18 -0.03 -5.62 -3.66
N ARG A 19 -0.96 -6.39 -3.09
CA ARG A 19 -0.65 -7.68 -2.45
C ARG A 19 -0.08 -8.68 -3.45
N ASP A 20 -0.70 -8.81 -4.62
CA ASP A 20 -0.25 -9.72 -5.68
C ASP A 20 1.12 -9.31 -6.23
N PHE A 21 1.42 -8.00 -6.25
CA PHE A 21 2.74 -7.48 -6.58
C PHE A 21 3.81 -7.76 -5.50
N GLY A 22 3.41 -8.14 -4.29
CA GLY A 22 4.29 -8.48 -3.18
C GLY A 22 4.42 -7.40 -2.10
N PHE A 23 3.60 -6.35 -2.15
CA PHE A 23 3.48 -5.44 -1.00
C PHE A 23 2.69 -6.08 0.14
N ILE A 24 3.09 -5.80 1.36
CA ILE A 24 2.47 -6.30 2.59
C ILE A 24 2.04 -5.10 3.45
N PRO A 25 0.82 -5.11 4.04
CA PRO A 25 0.44 -4.07 4.99
C PRO A 25 1.36 -4.10 6.22
N ASP A 26 1.84 -2.94 6.65
CA ASP A 26 2.80 -2.83 7.77
C ASP A 26 2.16 -2.34 9.08
N GLY A 27 0.82 -2.24 9.11
CA GLY A 27 0.03 -1.74 10.25
C GLY A 27 -0.10 -0.22 10.29
N GLY A 28 0.61 0.54 9.44
CA GLY A 28 0.41 1.97 9.31
C GLY A 28 -0.99 2.29 8.80
N THR A 29 -1.68 3.20 9.48
CA THR A 29 -2.99 3.72 9.05
C THR A 29 -2.98 5.24 9.06
N LYS A 30 -3.72 5.87 8.16
CA LYS A 30 -4.00 7.30 8.19
C LYS A 30 -5.43 7.59 7.73
N VAL A 31 -5.94 8.75 8.11
CA VAL A 31 -7.12 9.33 7.47
C VAL A 31 -6.60 10.22 6.33
N ASP A 32 -7.22 10.12 5.16
CA ASP A 32 -6.95 11.05 4.07
C ASP A 32 -7.68 12.37 4.35
N GLU A 33 -6.91 13.45 4.51
CA GLU A 33 -7.41 14.78 4.81
C GLU A 33 -7.70 15.59 3.54
N LEU A 34 -7.36 15.06 2.36
CA LEU A 34 -7.56 15.72 1.07
C LEU A 34 -8.98 15.49 0.51
N THR A 35 -9.80 14.71 1.19
CA THR A 35 -11.18 14.41 0.81
C THR A 35 -12.16 14.95 1.83
N THR A 36 -13.33 15.40 1.39
CA THR A 36 -14.42 15.82 2.28
C THR A 36 -14.92 14.67 3.16
N GLU A 37 -14.82 13.44 2.63
CA GLU A 37 -15.14 12.22 3.36
C GLU A 37 -13.92 11.74 4.17
N ARG A 38 -14.18 11.16 5.35
CA ARG A 38 -13.16 10.57 6.21
C ARG A 38 -12.74 9.20 5.66
N LEU A 39 -11.80 9.19 4.72
CA LEU A 39 -11.31 7.95 4.11
C LEU A 39 -10.11 7.41 4.86
N VAL A 40 -10.14 6.13 5.25
CA VAL A 40 -9.00 5.46 5.88
C VAL A 40 -8.09 4.89 4.80
N ALA A 41 -6.77 5.02 4.98
CA ALA A 41 -5.76 4.40 4.13
C ALA A 41 -4.81 3.52 4.96
N PHE A 42 -4.45 2.36 4.42
CA PHE A 42 -3.44 1.47 4.98
C PHE A 42 -2.11 1.64 4.27
N ARG A 43 -1.01 1.59 5.03
CA ARG A 43 0.33 1.62 4.47
C ARG A 43 0.77 0.21 4.12
N TYR A 44 1.23 0.10 2.88
CA TYR A 44 1.79 -1.10 2.29
C TYR A 44 3.29 -0.90 2.07
N ARG A 45 4.07 -1.96 2.23
CA ARG A 45 5.52 -1.96 2.11
C ARG A 45 6.00 -3.13 1.27
N ILE A 46 7.00 -2.90 0.42
CA ILE A 46 7.74 -3.97 -0.26
C ILE A 46 9.24 -3.74 -0.08
N ASP A 47 9.96 -4.83 0.19
CA ASP A 47 11.41 -4.82 0.19
C ASP A 47 11.90 -5.22 -1.21
N LEU A 48 12.42 -4.23 -1.94
CA LEU A 48 13.13 -4.45 -3.18
C LEU A 48 14.50 -5.05 -2.84
N LYS A 49 14.53 -6.38 -2.73
CA LYS A 49 15.77 -7.12 -2.96
C LYS A 49 16.09 -6.99 -4.44
N GLU A 50 17.36 -6.78 -4.78
CA GLU A 50 17.81 -6.76 -6.17
C GLU A 50 17.22 -8.00 -6.86
N ARG A 51 16.36 -7.76 -7.87
CA ARG A 51 15.89 -8.86 -8.70
C ARG A 51 17.14 -9.49 -9.30
N PRO A 52 17.38 -10.81 -9.17
CA PRO A 52 18.36 -11.43 -10.04
C PRO A 52 17.88 -11.18 -11.47
N GLU A 53 18.78 -10.59 -12.26
CA GLU A 53 18.58 -10.29 -13.68
C GLU A 53 18.03 -11.55 -14.35
N ARG A 54 16.85 -11.41 -14.99
CA ARG A 54 16.30 -12.48 -15.81
C ARG A 54 16.99 -12.49 -17.16
#